data_AF-A0A445LHN0-F1
#
_entry.id   AF-A0A445LHN0-F1
#
_cell.length_a   1.000
_cell.length_b   1.000
_cell.length_c   1.000
_cell.angle_alpha   90.00
_cell.angle_beta   90.00
_cell.angle_gamma   90.00
#
_symmetry.space_group_name_H-M   'P 1'
#
loop_
_entity.id
_entity.type
_entity.pdbx_description
1 polymer ?
#
loop_
_entity_poly.entity_id
_entity_poly.type
_entity_poly.pdbx_seq_one_letter_code
_entity_poly.pdbx_strand_id
1 'polypeptide(L)'
;WARPKPDPATQSFKSSSEAIFSVSRVFDRCCSKALIHTFSVATTTMAPKKGAKGGVVAAKKKVQEKVTNPLFEKRPKQFGIGGALPPKRDLTRFVKWPKNVQIQRKKRILKQRLKVPPALNQFTKTLDKNLATNLFKMLLKYRPEDKAEKKERLLKRAQAEADGKPVEAKKPIVVKYGLNHVTYLIEQNKAQLVVIAHDVDPIELVVWLPALCRKMEIPYCIVKGKARLGTVIILIDQNNVFKTTDLWLIWLFS
;
A
#
# COMPACT_ATOMS: atom_id res chain seq x y z
N TRP A 1 -31.04 -31.14 37.11
CA TRP A 1 -30.96 -29.68 36.89
C TRP A 1 -30.85 -29.42 35.40
N ALA A 2 -31.93 -28.90 34.80
CA ALA A 2 -32.04 -28.70 33.36
C ALA A 2 -31.17 -27.51 32.90
N ARG A 3 -30.42 -27.68 31.80
CA ARG A 3 -29.75 -26.55 31.14
C ARG A 3 -30.79 -25.66 30.44
N PRO A 4 -30.64 -24.33 30.47
CA PRO A 4 -31.54 -23.45 29.74
C PRO A 4 -31.36 -23.60 28.23
N LYS A 5 -32.46 -23.52 27.46
CA LYS A 5 -32.44 -23.45 26.00
C LYS A 5 -31.84 -22.10 25.55
N PRO A 6 -31.05 -22.04 24.47
CA PRO A 6 -30.50 -20.79 23.96
C PRO A 6 -31.57 -19.96 23.22
N ASP A 7 -31.50 -18.63 23.40
CA ASP A 7 -32.43 -17.63 22.86
C ASP A 7 -32.43 -17.56 21.31
N PRO A 8 -33.58 -17.20 20.69
CA PRO A 8 -33.75 -17.18 19.24
C PRO A 8 -32.81 -16.21 18.50
N ALA A 9 -32.19 -15.24 19.19
CA ALA A 9 -31.22 -14.31 18.62
C ALA A 9 -29.87 -14.95 18.28
N THR A 10 -29.56 -16.15 18.79
CA THR A 10 -28.32 -16.88 18.46
C THR A 10 -28.43 -17.77 17.21
N GLN A 11 -29.65 -17.95 16.67
CA GLN A 11 -29.86 -18.74 15.45
C GLN A 11 -29.71 -17.92 14.15
N SER A 12 -29.84 -16.59 14.20
CA SER A 12 -29.65 -15.72 13.03
C SER A 12 -28.17 -15.42 12.71
N PHE A 13 -27.25 -15.64 13.65
CA PHE A 13 -25.82 -15.37 13.44
C PHE A 13 -25.04 -16.55 12.85
N LYS A 14 -25.59 -17.78 12.94
CA LYS A 14 -24.99 -18.98 12.33
C LYS A 14 -25.31 -19.15 10.84
N SER A 15 -26.38 -18.54 10.32
CA SER A 15 -26.68 -18.56 8.89
C SER A 15 -25.84 -17.57 8.08
N SER A 16 -25.21 -16.57 8.72
CA SER A 16 -24.36 -15.58 8.03
C SER A 16 -22.88 -16.00 7.96
N SER A 17 -22.45 -16.96 8.78
CA SER A 17 -21.07 -17.45 8.80
C SER A 17 -20.75 -18.55 7.78
N GLU A 18 -21.75 -19.22 7.21
CA GLU A 18 -21.52 -20.23 6.16
C GLU A 18 -21.53 -19.66 4.73
N ALA A 19 -22.03 -18.43 4.54
CA ALA A 19 -22.05 -17.77 3.23
C ALA A 19 -20.75 -17.02 2.87
N ILE A 20 -19.82 -16.82 3.82
CA ILE A 20 -18.57 -16.08 3.58
C ILE A 20 -17.41 -17.01 3.13
N PHE A 21 -17.55 -18.33 3.26
CA PHE A 21 -16.49 -19.27 2.85
C PHE A 21 -16.52 -19.69 1.37
N SER A 22 -17.45 -19.15 0.56
CA SER A 22 -17.59 -19.49 -0.87
C SER A 22 -17.26 -18.34 -1.85
N VAL A 23 -16.86 -17.15 -1.38
CA VAL A 23 -16.60 -15.98 -2.27
C VAL A 23 -15.12 -15.60 -2.41
N SER A 24 -14.22 -16.15 -1.59
CA SER A 24 -12.78 -15.84 -1.67
C SER A 24 -11.96 -16.72 -2.64
N ARG A 25 -12.53 -17.16 -3.78
CA ARG A 25 -11.77 -17.91 -4.80
C ARG A 25 -11.82 -17.34 -6.23
N VAL A 26 -12.23 -16.08 -6.42
CA VAL A 26 -12.36 -15.51 -7.78
C VAL A 26 -11.61 -14.18 -8.02
N PHE A 27 -10.86 -13.62 -7.06
CA PHE A 27 -10.22 -12.32 -7.31
C PHE A 27 -8.79 -12.22 -6.78
N ASP A 28 -7.86 -12.94 -7.42
CA ASP A 28 -6.44 -12.58 -7.38
C ASP A 28 -5.69 -13.07 -8.63
N ARG A 29 -6.14 -12.60 -9.80
CA ARG A 29 -5.37 -12.74 -11.03
C ARG A 29 -5.60 -11.58 -11.99
N CYS A 30 -5.19 -10.39 -11.57
CA CYS A 30 -5.03 -9.27 -12.49
C CYS A 30 -4.05 -8.24 -11.93
N CYS A 31 -2.74 -8.43 -12.14
CA CYS A 31 -1.88 -7.40 -12.76
C CYS A 31 -0.45 -7.92 -12.92
N SER A 32 -0.07 -8.31 -14.14
CA SER A 32 1.28 -8.13 -14.69
C SER A 32 1.28 -8.47 -16.17
N LYS A 33 0.80 -7.53 -16.99
CA LYS A 33 1.41 -7.12 -18.27
C LYS A 33 0.45 -6.26 -19.08
N ALA A 34 0.71 -4.96 -19.07
CA ALA A 34 0.45 -4.11 -20.23
C ALA A 34 1.31 -2.85 -20.07
N LEU A 35 2.36 -2.73 -20.88
CA LEU A 35 2.69 -1.48 -21.58
C LEU A 35 3.79 -1.71 -22.62
N ILE A 36 3.41 -2.09 -23.85
CA ILE A 36 4.00 -1.54 -25.08
C ILE A 36 2.89 -1.59 -26.12
N HIS A 37 2.23 -0.47 -26.40
CA HIS A 37 1.96 -0.09 -27.78
C HIS A 37 1.54 1.38 -27.86
N THR A 38 2.28 2.08 -28.69
CA THR A 38 2.06 3.43 -29.19
C THR A 38 0.77 3.50 -30.03
N PHE A 39 0.00 4.54 -29.76
CA PHE A 39 -0.58 5.50 -30.71
C PHE A 39 -0.73 5.03 -32.18
N SER A 40 -1.97 4.94 -32.68
CA SER A 40 -2.41 5.66 -33.91
C SER A 40 -3.90 5.41 -34.21
N VAL A 41 -4.68 6.48 -34.03
CA VAL A 41 -5.75 7.06 -34.88
C VAL A 41 -6.81 6.15 -35.52
N ALA A 42 -8.06 6.54 -35.24
CA ALA A 42 -9.33 6.07 -35.77
C ALA A 42 -9.59 6.39 -37.25
N THR A 43 -10.50 5.64 -37.88
CA THR A 43 -11.45 6.16 -38.89
C THR A 43 -12.69 5.27 -39.00
N THR A 44 -13.80 5.82 -38.51
CA THR A 44 -15.19 5.82 -38.97
C THR A 44 -15.63 4.81 -40.05
N THR A 45 -16.75 4.10 -39.83
CA THR A 45 -18.03 4.27 -40.58
C THR A 45 -19.15 3.29 -40.15
N MET A 46 -20.17 3.87 -39.51
CA MET A 46 -21.62 3.69 -39.67
C MET A 46 -22.30 2.30 -39.74
N ALA A 47 -23.27 2.12 -38.83
CA ALA A 47 -24.37 1.13 -38.91
C ALA A 47 -25.43 1.55 -39.96
N PRO A 48 -26.39 0.67 -40.34
CA PRO A 48 -27.65 0.64 -39.57
C PRO A 48 -28.29 -0.75 -39.39
N LYS A 49 -29.02 -0.87 -38.26
CA LYS A 49 -29.98 -1.96 -37.99
C LYS A 49 -31.23 -1.81 -38.88
N LYS A 50 -31.72 -2.91 -39.44
CA LYS A 50 -33.14 -3.10 -39.78
C LYS A 50 -33.51 -4.58 -39.56
N GLY A 51 -34.56 -4.81 -38.78
CA GLY A 51 -34.99 -6.14 -38.34
C GLY A 51 -35.97 -6.83 -39.29
N ALA A 52 -36.11 -8.14 -39.12
CA ALA A 52 -37.34 -8.89 -39.34
C ALA A 52 -37.22 -10.27 -38.66
N LYS A 53 -38.33 -10.76 -38.10
CA LYS A 53 -38.47 -12.00 -37.34
C LYS A 53 -38.27 -13.23 -38.23
N GLY A 54 -37.63 -14.27 -37.70
CA GLY A 54 -37.62 -15.61 -38.29
C GLY A 54 -36.89 -16.58 -37.39
N GLY A 55 -37.62 -17.48 -36.73
CA GLY A 55 -37.04 -18.49 -35.84
C GLY A 55 -36.25 -19.52 -36.64
N VAL A 56 -34.99 -19.73 -36.29
CA VAL A 56 -34.20 -20.87 -36.73
C VAL A 56 -33.18 -21.19 -35.63
N VAL A 57 -33.42 -22.32 -34.96
CA VAL A 57 -32.49 -23.20 -34.23
C VAL A 57 -31.17 -22.64 -33.70
N ALA A 58 -30.97 -22.82 -32.39
CA ALA A 58 -29.70 -22.73 -31.70
C ALA A 58 -28.58 -23.37 -32.54
N ALA A 59 -27.68 -22.52 -33.05
CA ALA A 59 -26.46 -22.93 -33.71
C ALA A 59 -25.59 -23.68 -32.68
N LYS A 60 -25.74 -25.01 -32.64
CA LYS A 60 -24.76 -25.92 -32.06
C LYS A 60 -23.42 -25.55 -32.69
N LYS A 61 -22.51 -25.04 -31.86
CA LYS A 61 -21.08 -24.88 -32.18
C LYS A 61 -20.64 -26.21 -32.79
N LYS A 62 -20.36 -26.24 -34.10
CA LYS A 62 -19.90 -27.44 -34.79
C LYS A 62 -18.67 -27.93 -34.05
N VAL A 63 -18.80 -29.09 -33.41
CA VAL A 63 -17.65 -29.83 -32.88
C VAL A 63 -16.89 -30.26 -34.12
N GLN A 64 -15.81 -29.52 -34.43
CA GLN A 64 -14.84 -29.98 -35.41
C GLN A 64 -14.25 -31.26 -34.84
N GLU A 65 -14.59 -32.37 -35.49
CA GLU A 65 -14.03 -33.68 -35.20
C GLU A 65 -12.52 -33.59 -35.49
N LYS A 66 -11.71 -33.57 -34.43
CA LYS A 66 -10.25 -33.54 -34.57
C LYS A 66 -9.86 -34.88 -35.17
N VAL A 67 -9.38 -34.87 -36.41
CA VAL A 67 -8.71 -36.02 -37.04
C VAL A 67 -7.52 -36.40 -36.17
N THR A 68 -7.70 -37.38 -35.28
CA THR A 68 -6.61 -37.93 -34.46
C THR A 68 -5.92 -38.99 -35.26
N ASN A 69 -4.67 -38.72 -35.63
CA ASN A 69 -3.81 -39.69 -36.29
C ASN A 69 -3.65 -40.94 -35.39
N PRO A 70 -4.01 -42.14 -35.86
CA PRO A 70 -4.01 -43.38 -35.06
C PRO A 70 -2.62 -43.80 -34.57
N LEU A 71 -1.53 -43.19 -35.09
CA LEU A 71 -0.18 -43.44 -34.61
C LEU A 71 0.14 -42.77 -33.25
N PHE A 72 -0.63 -41.76 -32.82
CA PHE A 72 -0.36 -41.03 -31.57
C PHE A 72 -1.36 -41.36 -30.47
N GLU A 73 -1.02 -42.34 -29.65
CA GLU A 73 -1.79 -42.70 -28.45
C GLU A 73 -1.43 -41.81 -27.24
N LYS A 74 -2.43 -41.49 -26.41
CA LYS A 74 -2.19 -40.79 -25.13
C LYS A 74 -1.54 -41.74 -24.14
N ARG A 75 -0.34 -41.40 -23.65
CA ARG A 75 0.37 -42.14 -22.59
C ARG A 75 0.36 -41.33 -21.29
N PRO A 76 -0.72 -41.38 -20.49
CA PRO A 76 -0.78 -40.66 -19.22
C PRO A 76 0.24 -41.24 -18.24
N LYS A 77 0.99 -40.35 -17.58
CA LYS A 77 1.92 -40.75 -16.52
C LYS A 77 1.17 -40.77 -15.19
N GLN A 78 1.26 -41.89 -14.47
CA GLN A 78 0.72 -41.98 -13.11
C GLN A 78 1.72 -41.35 -12.13
N PHE A 79 1.35 -40.20 -11.58
CA PHE A 79 2.14 -39.54 -10.53
C PHE A 79 1.68 -40.04 -9.16
N GLY A 80 2.62 -40.58 -8.39
CA GLY A 80 2.35 -41.17 -7.09
C GLY A 80 3.65 -41.68 -6.47
N ILE A 81 3.59 -42.11 -5.21
CA ILE A 81 4.72 -42.74 -4.54
C ILE A 81 5.01 -44.06 -5.27
N GLY A 82 6.23 -44.24 -5.80
CA GLY A 82 6.61 -45.41 -6.62
C GLY A 82 6.13 -45.37 -8.07
N GLY A 83 5.50 -44.27 -8.52
CA GLY A 83 5.07 -44.07 -9.90
C GLY A 83 6.09 -43.33 -10.77
N ALA A 84 5.60 -42.65 -11.80
CA ALA A 84 6.44 -41.83 -12.68
C ALA A 84 7.04 -40.61 -11.94
N LEU A 85 8.19 -40.12 -12.43
CA LEU A 85 8.87 -38.92 -11.90
C LEU A 85 7.89 -37.76 -11.74
N PRO A 86 7.83 -37.13 -10.55
CA PRO A 86 6.87 -36.06 -10.29
C PRO A 86 7.17 -34.85 -11.18
N PRO A 87 6.14 -34.10 -11.60
CA PRO A 87 6.34 -32.87 -12.32
C PRO A 87 7.02 -31.82 -11.43
N LYS A 88 7.66 -30.82 -12.05
CA LYS A 88 8.21 -29.68 -11.33
C LYS A 88 7.07 -28.95 -10.59
N ARG A 89 7.17 -28.90 -9.26
CA ARG A 89 6.22 -28.23 -8.36
C ARG A 89 6.82 -26.97 -7.76
N ASP A 90 5.98 -26.09 -7.25
CA ASP A 90 6.47 -24.94 -6.49
C ASP A 90 7.16 -25.42 -5.18
N LEU A 91 8.43 -25.04 -5.05
CA LEU A 91 9.28 -25.36 -3.90
C LEU A 91 9.42 -24.17 -2.92
N THR A 92 8.80 -23.01 -3.19
CA THR A 92 8.98 -21.77 -2.41
C THR A 92 8.88 -21.94 -0.89
N ARG A 93 8.01 -22.82 -0.40
CA ARG A 93 7.85 -23.14 1.03
C ARG A 93 9.01 -23.97 1.62
N PHE A 94 9.59 -24.87 0.81
CA PHE A 94 10.63 -25.83 1.21
C PHE A 94 12.05 -25.37 0.87
N VAL A 95 12.18 -24.32 0.06
CA VAL A 95 13.46 -23.69 -0.26
C VAL A 95 14.13 -23.19 1.02
N LYS A 96 15.42 -23.47 1.16
CA LYS A 96 16.27 -22.89 2.20
C LYS A 96 16.57 -21.43 1.83
N TRP A 97 15.80 -20.51 2.39
CA TRP A 97 15.95 -19.07 2.15
C TRP A 97 17.24 -18.50 2.78
N PRO A 98 17.80 -17.41 2.24
CA PRO A 98 18.91 -16.68 2.86
C PRO A 98 18.61 -16.24 4.31
N LYS A 99 19.66 -16.13 5.15
CA LYS A 99 19.53 -15.90 6.60
C LYS A 99 18.74 -14.63 6.95
N ASN A 100 18.93 -13.52 6.23
CA ASN A 100 18.21 -12.26 6.44
C ASN A 100 16.68 -12.41 6.26
N VAL A 101 16.24 -13.09 5.20
CA VAL A 101 14.82 -13.36 4.94
C VAL A 101 14.24 -14.26 6.03
N GLN A 102 14.99 -15.27 6.47
CA GLN A 102 14.57 -16.14 7.57
C GLN A 102 14.39 -15.35 8.87
N ILE A 103 15.36 -14.49 9.22
CA ILE A 103 15.30 -13.66 10.45
C ILE A 103 14.12 -12.69 10.38
N GLN A 104 13.89 -12.02 9.25
CA GLN A 104 12.74 -11.13 9.07
C GLN A 104 11.39 -11.86 9.25
N ARG A 105 11.25 -13.05 8.65
CA ARG A 105 10.04 -13.90 8.79
C ARG A 105 9.87 -14.40 10.23
N LYS A 106 10.93 -14.90 10.85
CA LYS A 106 10.94 -15.34 12.26
C LYS A 106 10.58 -14.20 13.22
N LYS A 107 11.14 -13.00 13.01
CA LYS A 107 10.82 -11.78 13.78
C LYS A 107 9.33 -11.47 13.72
N ARG A 108 8.70 -11.57 12.55
CA ARG A 108 7.24 -11.38 12.39
C ARG A 108 6.43 -12.43 13.12
N ILE A 109 6.83 -13.71 13.03
CA ILE A 109 6.15 -14.82 13.74
C ILE A 109 6.25 -14.62 15.25
N LEU A 110 7.43 -14.29 15.78
CA LEU A 110 7.62 -14.04 17.20
C LEU A 110 6.72 -12.91 17.70
N LYS A 111 6.63 -11.79 16.97
CA LYS A 111 5.73 -10.67 17.33
C LYS A 111 4.25 -11.07 17.40
N GLN A 112 3.81 -12.06 16.61
CA GLN A 112 2.43 -12.56 16.62
C GLN A 112 2.18 -13.57 17.75
N ARG A 113 3.20 -14.35 18.12
CA ARG A 113 3.08 -15.44 19.10
C ARG A 113 3.26 -14.97 20.53
N LEU A 114 4.10 -13.98 20.75
CA LEU A 114 4.35 -13.42 22.07
C LEU A 114 3.19 -12.51 22.49
N LYS A 115 2.89 -12.49 23.78
CA LYS A 115 1.96 -11.52 24.37
C LYS A 115 2.62 -10.15 24.34
N VAL A 116 2.04 -9.21 23.60
CA VAL A 116 2.58 -7.86 23.44
C VAL A 116 2.00 -6.95 24.54
N PRO A 117 2.84 -6.25 25.32
CA PRO A 117 2.38 -5.28 26.32
C PRO A 117 1.51 -4.17 25.70
N PRO A 118 0.56 -3.58 26.45
CA PRO A 118 -0.37 -2.58 25.92
C PRO A 118 0.32 -1.34 25.33
N ALA A 119 1.44 -0.90 25.93
CA ALA A 119 2.25 0.22 25.43
C ALA A 119 2.84 -0.02 24.03
N LEU A 120 3.08 -1.27 23.65
CA LEU A 120 3.53 -1.64 22.30
C LEU A 120 2.35 -1.98 21.39
N ASN A 121 1.32 -2.61 21.95
CA ASN A 121 0.15 -3.01 21.19
C ASN A 121 -0.67 -1.82 20.67
N GLN A 122 -0.54 -0.63 21.25
CA GLN A 122 -1.17 0.57 20.70
C GLN A 122 -0.76 0.85 19.24
N PHE A 123 0.46 0.51 18.83
CA PHE A 123 0.93 0.73 17.46
C PHE A 123 0.37 -0.27 16.44
N THR A 124 -0.23 -1.38 16.88
CA THR A 124 -0.93 -2.29 15.97
C THR A 124 -2.27 -1.71 15.54
N LYS A 125 -2.90 -0.94 16.44
CA LYS A 125 -4.16 -0.23 16.21
C LYS A 125 -3.88 1.07 15.48
N THR A 126 -4.30 1.11 14.23
CA THR A 126 -3.97 2.18 13.28
C THR A 126 -5.25 2.71 12.66
N LEU A 127 -5.18 3.96 12.18
CA LEU A 127 -6.25 4.61 11.45
C LEU A 127 -6.65 3.77 10.23
N ASP A 128 -7.94 3.74 9.93
CA ASP A 128 -8.49 3.05 8.77
C ASP A 128 -8.05 3.72 7.46
N LYS A 129 -8.24 3.01 6.35
CA LYS A 129 -7.76 3.46 5.04
C LYS A 129 -8.43 4.76 4.60
N ASN A 130 -9.71 4.95 4.91
CA ASN A 130 -10.49 6.08 4.41
C ASN A 130 -10.08 7.36 5.15
N LEU A 131 -10.08 7.33 6.49
CA LEU A 131 -9.60 8.47 7.28
C LEU A 131 -8.13 8.80 6.98
N ALA A 132 -7.29 7.79 6.77
CA ALA A 132 -5.91 8.02 6.38
C ALA A 132 -5.80 8.77 5.04
N THR A 133 -6.59 8.43 4.03
CA THR A 133 -6.55 9.16 2.75
C THR A 133 -6.93 10.63 2.89
N ASN A 134 -7.95 10.93 3.70
CA ASN A 134 -8.38 12.31 3.93
C ASN A 134 -7.32 13.10 4.70
N LEU A 135 -6.72 12.51 5.73
CA LEU A 135 -5.62 13.08 6.49
C LEU A 135 -4.44 13.41 5.56
N PHE A 136 -4.03 12.47 4.70
CA PHE A 136 -2.91 12.71 3.80
C PHE A 136 -3.21 13.77 2.74
N LYS A 137 -4.45 13.87 2.23
CA LYS A 137 -4.84 14.96 1.31
C LYS A 137 -4.68 16.32 1.97
N MET A 138 -5.06 16.45 3.24
CA MET A 138 -4.86 17.68 4.02
C MET A 138 -3.38 17.98 4.21
N LEU A 139 -2.57 16.98 4.62
CA LEU A 139 -1.13 17.17 4.84
C LEU A 139 -0.37 17.55 3.57
N LEU A 140 -0.80 17.07 2.41
CA LEU A 140 -0.19 17.40 1.12
C LEU A 140 -0.33 18.90 0.78
N LYS A 141 -1.37 19.57 1.27
CA LYS A 141 -1.56 21.02 1.08
C LYS A 141 -0.56 21.84 1.92
N TYR A 142 -0.16 21.33 3.08
CA TYR A 142 0.71 22.03 4.04
C TYR A 142 2.15 21.53 3.99
N ARG A 143 2.61 21.05 2.84
CA ARG A 143 3.98 20.54 2.69
C ARG A 143 5.02 21.62 3.03
N PRO A 144 6.15 21.23 3.62
CA PRO A 144 7.30 22.12 3.71
C PRO A 144 7.83 22.43 2.31
N GLU A 145 8.32 23.66 2.13
CA GLU A 145 8.93 24.11 0.88
C GLU A 145 10.20 23.34 0.54
N ASP A 146 10.45 23.19 -0.76
CA ASP A 146 11.69 22.61 -1.23
C ASP A 146 12.88 23.56 -1.07
N LYS A 147 14.10 23.01 -1.08
CA LYS A 147 15.32 23.84 -0.97
C LYS A 147 15.44 24.85 -2.13
N ALA A 148 14.96 24.51 -3.32
CA ALA A 148 14.94 25.39 -4.49
C ALA A 148 13.93 26.54 -4.30
N GLU A 149 12.69 26.20 -3.96
CA GLU A 149 11.62 27.17 -3.67
C GLU A 149 12.00 28.11 -2.53
N LYS A 150 12.68 27.58 -1.49
CA LYS A 150 13.19 28.37 -0.38
C LYS A 150 14.26 29.37 -0.83
N LYS A 151 15.17 28.99 -1.73
CA LYS A 151 16.17 29.90 -2.31
C LYS A 151 15.49 30.98 -3.12
N GLU A 152 14.54 30.63 -3.99
CA GLU A 152 13.79 31.62 -4.78
C GLU A 152 13.02 32.59 -3.89
N ARG A 153 12.38 32.10 -2.82
CA ARG A 153 11.68 32.97 -1.86
C ARG A 153 12.66 33.94 -1.18
N LEU A 154 13.85 33.47 -0.81
CA LEU A 154 14.88 34.32 -0.21
C LEU A 154 15.42 35.35 -1.20
N LEU A 155 15.64 34.97 -2.46
CA LEU A 155 16.07 35.90 -3.52
C LEU A 155 15.00 36.96 -3.79
N LYS A 156 13.74 36.56 -3.94
CA LYS A 156 12.60 37.48 -4.12
C LYS A 156 12.45 38.44 -2.94
N ARG A 157 12.69 37.95 -1.73
CA ARG A 157 12.67 38.77 -0.51
C ARG A 157 13.82 39.77 -0.49
N ALA A 158 15.04 39.33 -0.78
CA ALA A 158 16.21 40.21 -0.84
C ALA A 158 16.05 41.30 -1.91
N GLN A 159 15.47 40.97 -3.07
CA GLN A 159 15.13 41.94 -4.12
C GLN A 159 14.08 42.95 -3.63
N ALA A 160 13.01 42.50 -2.98
CA ALA A 160 11.97 43.38 -2.45
C ALA A 160 12.48 44.31 -1.34
N GLU A 161 13.43 43.83 -0.51
CA GLU A 161 14.11 44.63 0.51
C GLU A 161 15.06 45.65 -0.13
N ALA A 162 15.78 45.28 -1.20
CA ALA A 162 16.61 46.21 -1.98
C ALA A 162 15.79 47.30 -2.69
N ASP A 163 14.58 46.95 -3.15
CA ASP A 163 13.63 47.88 -3.77
C ASP A 163 12.88 48.77 -2.73
N GLY A 164 13.19 48.64 -1.43
CA GLY A 164 12.65 49.50 -0.36
C GLY A 164 11.18 49.25 -0.01
N LYS A 165 10.55 48.16 -0.48
CA LYS A 165 9.16 47.85 -0.15
C LYS A 165 9.07 47.16 1.23
N PRO A 166 8.16 47.57 2.14
CA PRO A 166 8.04 46.97 3.46
C PRO A 166 7.54 45.51 3.34
N VAL A 167 8.38 44.57 3.79
CA VAL A 167 8.13 43.12 3.65
C VAL A 167 7.31 42.58 4.83
N GLU A 168 5.98 42.68 4.75
CA GLU A 168 5.09 41.92 5.63
C GLU A 168 4.87 40.49 5.10
N ALA A 169 5.92 39.66 5.18
CA ALA A 169 5.81 38.26 4.78
C ALA A 169 5.23 37.41 5.92
N LYS A 170 3.92 37.12 5.83
CA LYS A 170 3.27 36.08 6.65
C LYS A 170 3.99 34.74 6.40
N LYS A 171 4.59 34.18 7.44
CA LYS A 171 5.32 32.90 7.35
C LYS A 171 4.36 31.79 6.89
N PRO A 172 4.73 30.96 5.90
CA PRO A 172 3.85 29.90 5.41
C PRO A 172 3.55 28.89 6.52
N ILE A 173 2.29 28.48 6.58
CA ILE A 173 1.84 27.44 7.50
C ILE A 173 2.28 26.10 6.91
N VAL A 174 3.24 25.46 7.58
CA VAL A 174 3.83 24.19 7.14
C VAL A 174 3.64 23.13 8.20
N VAL A 175 3.54 21.88 7.76
CA VAL A 175 3.61 20.70 8.63
C VAL A 175 4.96 20.71 9.34
N LYS A 176 4.92 20.61 10.66
CA LYS A 176 6.11 20.50 11.48
C LYS A 176 6.58 19.05 11.48
N TYR A 177 7.88 18.84 11.32
CA TYR A 177 8.48 17.52 11.24
C TYR A 177 9.72 17.41 12.15
N GLY A 178 10.12 16.16 12.40
CA GLY A 178 11.23 15.82 13.29
C GLY A 178 10.76 15.54 14.70
N LEU A 179 11.32 14.50 15.32
CA LEU A 179 10.91 14.03 16.64
C LEU A 179 11.10 15.11 17.70
N ASN A 180 12.30 15.69 17.79
CA ASN A 180 12.64 16.72 18.79
C ASN A 180 11.79 18.00 18.65
N HIS A 181 11.41 18.35 17.43
CA HIS A 181 10.60 19.54 17.18
C HIS A 181 9.14 19.28 17.52
N VAL A 182 8.61 18.11 17.16
CA VAL A 182 7.24 17.72 17.51
C VAL A 182 7.06 17.66 19.03
N THR A 183 8.03 17.12 19.76
CA THR A 183 7.94 17.01 21.22
C THR A 183 7.94 18.37 21.91
N TYR A 184 8.82 19.28 21.47
CA TYR A 184 8.82 20.66 21.93
C TYR A 184 7.46 21.36 21.69
N LEU A 185 6.84 21.13 20.53
CA LEU A 185 5.53 21.72 20.22
C LEU A 185 4.38 21.12 21.05
N ILE A 186 4.49 19.85 21.45
CA ILE A 186 3.53 19.21 22.34
C ILE A 186 3.66 19.77 23.75
N GLU A 187 4.88 19.90 24.27
CA GLU A 187 5.13 20.49 25.60
C GLU A 187 4.64 21.94 25.68
N GLN A 188 4.72 22.68 24.58
CA GLN A 188 4.22 24.05 24.48
C GLN A 188 2.71 24.16 24.18
N ASN A 189 1.99 23.04 24.04
CA ASN A 189 0.58 23.03 23.64
C ASN A 189 0.27 23.79 22.34
N LYS A 190 1.23 23.85 21.41
CA LYS A 190 1.06 24.54 20.10
C LYS A 190 0.63 23.58 18.99
N ALA A 191 0.79 22.28 19.19
CA ALA A 191 0.39 21.28 18.22
C ALA A 191 -1.13 21.05 18.27
N GLN A 192 -1.79 21.13 17.11
CA GLN A 192 -3.23 20.84 17.01
C GLN A 192 -3.53 19.35 16.84
N LEU A 193 -2.66 18.62 16.12
CA LEU A 193 -2.81 17.20 15.82
C LEU A 193 -1.43 16.56 15.66
N VAL A 194 -1.22 15.42 16.31
CA VAL A 194 0.04 14.66 16.22
C VAL A 194 -0.18 13.38 15.41
N VAL A 195 0.59 13.19 14.35
CA VAL A 195 0.52 12.00 13.50
C VAL A 195 1.74 11.12 13.72
N ILE A 196 1.51 9.88 14.14
CA ILE A 196 2.54 8.94 14.57
C ILE A 196 2.62 7.76 13.60
N ALA A 197 3.83 7.37 13.18
CA ALA A 197 4.03 6.16 12.39
C ALA A 197 4.01 4.90 13.27
N HIS A 198 3.43 3.82 12.76
CA HIS A 198 3.39 2.53 13.46
C HIS A 198 4.66 1.65 13.33
N ASP A 199 5.51 1.92 12.33
CA ASP A 199 6.58 1.05 11.84
C ASP A 199 7.98 1.68 12.00
N VAL A 200 8.16 2.41 13.09
CA VAL A 200 9.46 2.96 13.48
C VAL A 200 10.30 1.85 14.12
N ASP A 201 11.51 1.65 13.58
CA ASP A 201 12.54 0.79 14.14
C ASP A 201 13.75 1.71 14.37
N PRO A 202 14.22 1.98 15.61
CA PRO A 202 13.78 1.49 16.94
C PRO A 202 12.44 2.08 17.45
N ILE A 203 11.66 1.29 18.20
CA ILE A 203 10.30 1.69 18.65
C ILE A 203 10.33 2.66 19.84
N GLU A 204 11.40 2.60 20.63
CA GLU A 204 11.67 3.35 21.86
C GLU A 204 11.54 4.87 21.64
N LEU A 205 11.87 5.33 20.44
CA LEU A 205 11.72 6.72 20.01
C LEU A 205 10.29 7.24 20.15
N VAL A 206 9.29 6.37 19.97
CA VAL A 206 7.89 6.76 19.82
C VAL A 206 6.98 6.17 20.90
N VAL A 207 7.44 5.18 21.69
CA VAL A 207 6.61 4.50 22.71
C VAL A 207 5.93 5.49 23.67
N TRP A 208 6.64 6.54 24.07
CA TRP A 208 6.18 7.53 25.04
C TRP A 208 5.33 8.65 24.44
N LEU A 209 5.34 8.83 23.12
CA LEU A 209 4.62 9.93 22.46
C LEU A 209 3.10 9.89 22.67
N PRO A 210 2.41 8.73 22.53
CA PRO A 210 0.98 8.67 22.83
C PRO A 210 0.64 9.01 24.28
N ALA A 211 1.51 8.64 25.23
CA ALA A 211 1.32 8.99 26.64
C ALA A 211 1.51 10.49 26.88
N LEU A 212 2.52 11.09 26.25
CA LEU A 212 2.78 12.53 26.29
C LEU A 212 1.60 13.33 25.70
N CYS A 213 1.09 12.94 24.52
CA CYS A 213 -0.04 13.60 23.88
C CYS A 213 -1.31 13.54 24.75
N ARG A 214 -1.55 12.43 25.46
CA ARG A 214 -2.67 12.29 26.40
C ARG A 214 -2.53 13.18 27.63
N LYS A 215 -1.32 13.35 28.17
CA LYS A 215 -1.07 14.23 29.33
C LYS A 215 -1.30 15.71 29.00
N MET A 216 -0.97 16.12 27.78
CA MET A 216 -1.13 17.50 27.30
C MET A 216 -2.45 17.74 26.57
N GLU A 217 -3.37 16.77 26.57
CA GLU A 217 -4.70 16.85 25.94
C GLU A 217 -4.70 17.11 24.42
N ILE A 218 -3.63 16.71 23.73
CA ILE A 218 -3.49 16.88 22.27
C ILE A 218 -3.99 15.62 21.54
N PRO A 219 -4.84 15.74 20.51
CA PRO A 219 -5.29 14.59 19.74
C PRO A 219 -4.13 14.01 18.93
N TYR A 220 -4.02 12.68 18.94
CA TYR A 220 -3.01 11.95 18.18
C TYR A 220 -3.63 10.84 17.33
N CYS A 221 -2.98 10.54 16.21
CA CYS A 221 -3.41 9.51 15.26
C CYS A 221 -2.23 8.60 14.91
N ILE A 222 -2.45 7.29 14.95
CA ILE A 222 -1.44 6.30 14.55
C ILE A 222 -1.72 5.89 13.11
N VAL A 223 -0.75 6.10 12.22
CA VAL A 223 -0.87 5.88 10.77
C VAL A 223 0.04 4.76 10.31
N LYS A 224 -0.43 4.00 9.32
CA LYS A 224 0.35 2.95 8.66
C LYS A 224 1.36 3.54 7.67
N GLY A 225 2.63 3.23 7.89
CA GLY A 225 3.73 3.41 6.96
C GLY A 225 4.48 4.72 7.17
N LYS A 226 5.66 4.66 7.78
CA LYS A 226 6.60 5.78 7.90
C LYS A 226 6.98 6.37 6.55
N ALA A 227 7.01 5.52 5.52
CA ALA A 227 7.28 5.92 4.15
C ALA A 227 6.27 6.98 3.65
N ARG A 228 4.98 6.85 4.02
CA ARG A 228 3.94 7.78 3.59
C ARG A 228 4.12 9.17 4.24
N LEU A 229 4.51 9.22 5.50
CA LEU A 229 4.88 10.48 6.17
C LEU A 229 6.15 11.08 5.56
N GLY A 230 7.13 10.23 5.21
CA GLY A 230 8.33 10.66 4.50
C GLY A 230 8.04 11.28 3.13
N THR A 231 7.07 10.74 2.38
CA THR A 231 6.60 11.34 1.12
C THR A 231 5.97 12.71 1.33
N VAL A 232 5.27 12.96 2.45
CA VAL A 232 4.72 14.29 2.74
C VAL A 232 5.85 15.29 3.00
N ILE A 233 6.85 14.90 3.79
CA ILE A 233 7.91 15.81 4.27
C ILE A 233 9.06 15.93 3.24
N ILE A 234 8.97 15.27 2.09
CA ILE A 234 10.00 15.29 1.01
C ILE A 234 11.34 14.71 1.48
N LEU A 235 11.36 13.96 2.60
CA LEU A 235 12.58 13.31 3.10
C LEU A 235 12.88 11.99 2.40
N ILE A 236 11.90 11.45 1.67
CA ILE A 236 12.06 10.27 0.85
C ILE A 236 11.78 10.72 -0.58
N ASP A 237 12.82 11.15 -1.27
CA ASP A 237 12.84 11.12 -2.72
C ASP A 237 12.37 9.72 -3.15
N GLN A 238 11.42 9.64 -4.08
CA GLN A 238 10.79 8.39 -4.55
C GLN A 238 11.80 7.40 -5.18
N ASN A 239 13.07 7.77 -5.20
CA ASN A 239 14.15 6.91 -5.62
C ASN A 239 14.90 6.41 -4.40
N ASN A 240 14.66 5.14 -4.07
CA ASN A 240 15.61 4.28 -3.38
C ASN A 240 16.82 4.00 -4.31
N VAL A 241 17.41 5.07 -4.84
CA VAL A 241 18.59 5.09 -5.68
C VAL A 241 19.58 5.91 -4.90
N PHE A 242 20.56 5.22 -4.32
CA PHE A 242 21.87 5.81 -4.07
C PHE A 242 22.17 6.77 -5.23
N LYS A 243 22.45 8.05 -4.96
CA LYS A 243 23.02 8.94 -5.96
C LYS A 243 24.40 8.39 -6.34
N THR A 244 24.43 7.39 -7.22
CA THR A 244 25.60 6.84 -7.91
C THR A 244 25.53 7.11 -9.41
N THR A 245 24.74 8.10 -9.83
CA THR A 245 24.69 8.54 -11.24
C THR A 245 25.27 9.93 -11.46
N ASP A 246 25.69 10.64 -10.40
CA ASP A 246 26.53 11.84 -10.52
C ASP A 246 27.97 11.51 -11.00
N LEU A 247 28.28 10.23 -11.25
CA LEU A 247 29.56 9.74 -11.81
C LEU A 247 29.50 9.37 -13.29
N TRP A 248 28.33 9.37 -13.94
CA TRP A 248 28.21 9.04 -15.37
C TRP A 248 28.05 10.25 -16.29
N LEU A 249 27.64 11.42 -15.76
CA LEU A 249 27.46 12.61 -16.61
C LEU A 249 28.74 13.42 -16.85
N ILE A 250 29.82 13.15 -16.11
CA ILE A 250 31.12 13.84 -16.27
C ILE A 250 31.99 13.18 -17.36
N TRP A 251 31.66 11.97 -17.83
CA TRP A 251 32.47 11.21 -18.79
C TRP A 251 32.00 11.26 -20.26
N LEU A 252 31.04 12.13 -20.58
CA LEU A 252 30.51 12.27 -21.95
C LEU A 252 30.83 13.62 -22.60
N PHE A 253 31.71 14.42 -21.97
CA PHE A 253 32.16 15.72 -22.50
C PHE A 253 33.67 15.94 -22.32
N SER A 254 34.47 14.87 -22.42
CA SER A 254 35.93 14.98 -22.55
C SER A 254 36.46 14.03 -23.60
#